data_AF-A0A0E3Q851-F1
#
_entry.id   AF-A0A0E3Q851-F1
#
_cell.length_a   1.000
_cell.length_b   1.000
_cell.length_c   1.000
_cell.angle_alpha   90.00
_cell.angle_beta   90.00
_cell.angle_gamma   90.00
#
_symmetry.space_group_name_H-M   'P 1'
#
loop_
_entity.id
_entity.type
_entity.pdbx_description
1 polymer ?
#
loop_
_entity_poly.entity_id
_entity_poly.type
_entity_poly.pdbx_seq_one_letter_code
_entity_poly.pdbx_strand_id
1 'polypeptide(L)' 'MYDLIIVGGGPSGASAGQTAGKRGLSTLLIEKENFPRYNPVEGLFLLIVYLAWISSCLSP' A
#
# COMPACT_ATOMS: atom_id res chain seq x y z
N MET A 1 -4.11 8.34 15.18
CA MET A 1 -5.11 7.26 15.28
C MET A 1 -5.30 6.72 13.88
N TYR A 2 -5.37 5.41 13.69
CA TYR A 2 -5.55 4.79 12.37
C TYR A 2 -6.94 4.16 12.30
N ASP A 3 -7.60 4.30 11.15
CA ASP A 3 -8.93 3.75 10.89
C ASP A 3 -8.86 2.31 10.37
N LEU A 4 -7.73 1.94 9.73
CA LEU A 4 -7.51 0.60 9.18
C LEU A 4 -6.04 0.21 9.32
N ILE A 5 -5.80 -1.02 9.77
CA ILE A 5 -4.47 -1.62 9.81
C ILE A 5 -4.46 -2.82 8.87
N ILE A 6 -3.52 -2.82 7.93
CA ILE A 6 -3.32 -3.86 6.93
C ILE A 6 -2.04 -4.60 7.29
N VAL A 7 -2.14 -5.90 7.50
CA VAL A 7 -1.00 -6.77 7.82
C VAL A 7 -0.72 -7.66 6.61
N GLY A 8 0.44 -7.47 5.98
CA GLY A 8 0.85 -8.10 4.73
C GLY A 8 0.70 -7.14 3.54
N GLY A 9 1.80 -6.57 3.07
CA GLY A 9 1.97 -5.80 1.84
C GLY A 9 2.09 -6.65 0.56
N GLY A 10 1.53 -7.85 0.50
CA GLY A 10 1.36 -8.55 -0.77
C GLY A 10 0.38 -7.81 -1.72
N PRO A 11 0.07 -8.38 -2.91
CA PRO A 11 -0.84 -7.73 -3.88
C PRO A 11 -2.22 -7.40 -3.28
N SER A 12 -2.73 -8.25 -2.39
CA SER A 12 -4.00 -8.02 -1.68
C SER A 12 -3.92 -6.86 -0.70
N GLY A 13 -2.85 -6.76 0.11
CA GLY A 13 -2.71 -5.68 1.08
C GLY A 13 -2.41 -4.33 0.43
N ALA A 14 -1.63 -4.33 -0.65
CA ALA A 14 -1.41 -3.14 -1.46
C ALA A 14 -2.75 -2.62 -2.03
N SER A 15 -3.57 -3.49 -2.64
CA SER A 15 -4.88 -3.11 -3.17
C SER A 15 -5.85 -2.60 -2.09
N ALA A 16 -5.83 -3.21 -0.91
CA ALA A 16 -6.59 -2.74 0.25
C ALA A 16 -6.14 -1.35 0.70
N GLY A 17 -4.83 -1.10 0.75
CA GLY A 17 -4.25 0.20 1.11
C GLY A 17 -4.61 1.30 0.11
N GLN A 18 -4.59 0.98 -1.19
CA GLN A 18 -5.03 1.90 -2.23
C GLN A 18 -6.50 2.29 -2.06
N THR A 19 -7.37 1.29 -1.87
CA THR A 19 -8.81 1.50 -1.72
C THR A 19 -9.12 2.33 -0.48
N ALA A 20 -8.41 2.08 0.61
CA ALA A 20 -8.61 2.80 1.85
C ALA A 20 -8.05 4.23 1.80
N GLY A 21 -6.90 4.45 1.14
CA GLY A 21 -6.37 5.78 0.86
C GLY A 21 -7.30 6.62 -0.03
N LYS A 22 -7.89 6.02 -1.07
CA LYS A 22 -8.92 6.68 -1.92
C LYS A 22 -10.18 7.07 -1.14
N ARG A 23 -10.47 6.41 -0.02
CA ARG A 23 -11.59 6.73 0.87
C ARG A 23 -11.22 7.73 1.95
N GLY A 24 -9.98 8.26 1.95
CA GLY A 24 -9.50 9.20 2.95
C GLY A 24 -9.27 8.59 4.34
N LEU A 25 -9.15 7.27 4.44
CA LEU A 25 -8.92 6.58 5.70
C LEU A 25 -7.45 6.67 6.11
N SER A 26 -7.20 6.94 7.39
CA SER A 26 -5.85 6.88 7.95
C SER A 26 -5.43 5.42 8.10
N THR A 27 -4.72 4.89 7.11
CA THR A 27 -4.38 3.47 7.03
C THR A 27 -2.92 3.19 7.30
N LEU A 28 -2.65 2.18 8.14
CA LEU A 28 -1.31 1.69 8.42
C LEU A 28 -1.11 0.33 7.72
N LEU A 29 -0.12 0.21 6.84
CA LEU A 29 0.26 -1.05 6.19
C LEU A 29 1.58 -1.55 6.77
N ILE A 30 1.60 -2.79 7.26
CA ILE A 30 2.75 -3.43 7.89
C ILE A 30 3.07 -4.70 7.10
N GLU A 31 4.29 -4.82 6.58
CA GLU A 31 4.80 -6.02 5.93
C GLU A 31 5.97 -6.59 6.74
N LYS A 32 6.07 -7.91 6.83
CA LYS A 32 7.14 -8.60 7.57
C LYS A 32 8.48 -8.48 6.83
N GLU A 33 8.43 -8.40 5.51
CA GLU A 33 9.61 -8.40 4.67
C GLU A 33 10.00 -7.04 4.12
N ASN A 34 11.31 -6.84 4.01
CA ASN A 34 11.87 -5.58 3.57
C ASN A 34 11.76 -5.51 2.04
N PHE A 35 11.05 -4.50 1.53
CA PHE A 35 10.97 -4.28 0.09
C PHE A 35 12.30 -3.74 -0.47
N PRO A 36 12.70 -4.14 -1.70
CA PRO A 36 11.99 -5.04 -2.63
C PRO A 36 12.31 -6.52 -2.36
N ARG A 37 11.26 -7.36 -2.24
CA ARG A 37 11.41 -8.82 -2.28
C ARG A 37 12.05 -9.25 -3.61
N TYR A 38 12.83 -10.33 -3.60
CA TYR A 38 13.44 -10.98 -4.77
C TYR A 38 12.40 -11.68 -5.70
N ASN A 39 11.21 -11.10 -5.83
CA ASN A 39 10.19 -11.51 -6.80
C ASN A 39 9.88 -10.29 -7.68
N PRO A 40 10.39 -10.22 -8.93
CA PRO A 40 10.31 -9.03 -9.77
C PRO A 40 8.86 -8.59 -10.06
N VAL A 41 7.92 -9.53 -10.11
CA VAL A 41 6.49 -9.27 -10.36
C VAL A 41 5.75 -8.65 -9.18
N GLU A 42 6.06 -9.06 -7.95
CA GLU A 42 5.37 -8.56 -6.75
C GLU A 42 5.89 -7.17 -6.33
N GLY A 43 7.19 -6.94 -6.49
CA GLY A 43 7.81 -5.64 -6.23
C GLY A 43 7.33 -4.54 -7.19
N LEU A 44 7.11 -4.87 -8.46
CA LEU A 44 6.61 -3.91 -9.47
C LEU A 44 5.15 -3.52 -9.20
N PHE A 45 4.30 -4.49 -8.82
CA PHE A 45 2.92 -4.20 -8.45
C PHE A 45 2.84 -3.32 -7.20
N LEU A 46 3.70 -3.58 -6.20
CA LEU A 46 3.79 -2.72 -5.02
C LEU A 46 4.23 -1.30 -5.36
N LEU A 47 5.20 -1.14 -6.25
CA LEU A 47 5.69 0.17 -6.67
C LEU A 47 4.58 0.99 -7.35
N ILE A 48 3.79 0.36 -8.23
CA ILE A 48 2.64 1.02 -8.88
C ILE A 48 1.61 1.46 -7.84
N VAL A 49 1.30 0.60 -6.87
CA VAL A 49 0.34 0.92 -5.82
C VAL A 49 0.87 2.00 -4.88
N TYR A 50 2.16 1.98 -4.55
CA TYR A 50 2.81 2.97 -3.71
C TYR A 50 2.84 4.34 -4.39
N LEU A 51 3.16 4.40 -5.68
CA LEU A 51 3.09 5.64 -6.46
C LEU A 51 1.65 6.16 -6.57
N ALA A 52 0.67 5.29 -6.77
CA ALA A 52 -0.74 5.68 -6.78
C ALA A 52 -1.21 6.19 -5.41
N TRP A 53 -0.69 5.61 -4.31
CA TRP A 53 -0.94 6.09 -2.96
C TRP A 53 -0.31 7.47 -2.74
N ILE A 54 0.95 7.67 -3.13
CA ILE A 54 1.61 9.00 -3.06
C ILE A 54 0.78 10.04 -3.83
N SER A 55 0.31 9.74 -5.04
CA SER A 55 -0.57 10.65 -5.79
C SER A 55 -1.90 10.91 -5.09
N SER A 56 -2.45 9.92 -4.38
CA SER A 56 -3.70 10.08 -3.61
C SER A 56 -3.48 10.96 -2.37
N CYS A 57 -2.31 10.89 -1.73
CA CYS A 57 -1.93 11.79 -0.63
C CYS A 57 -1.51 13.19 -1.11
N LEU A 58 -1.04 13.33 -2.35
CA LEU A 58 -0.65 14.60 -2.95
C LEU A 58 -1.82 15.35 -3.61
N SER A 59 -3.00 14.73 -3.69
CA SER A 59 -4.23 15.39 -4.14
C SER A 59 -4.82 16.18 -2.96
N PRO A 60 -4.99 17.50 -3.07
CA PRO A 60 -5.50 18.36 -1.99
C PRO A 60 -6.97 18.07 -1.64
#